data_AF-A0A662RGK2-F1
#
_entry.id   AF-A0A662RGK2-F1
#
_cell.length_a   1.000
_cell.length_b   1.000
_cell.length_c   1.000
_cell.angle_alpha   90.00
_cell.angle_beta   90.00
_cell.angle_gamma   90.00
#
_symmetry.space_group_name_H-M   'P 1'
#
loop_
_entity.id
_entity.type
_entity.pdbx_description
1 polymer ?
#
loop_
_entity_poly.entity_id
_entity_poly.type
_entity_poly.pdbx_seq_one_letter_code
_entity_poly.pdbx_strand_id
1 'polypeptide(L)' 'DPDSVLEELRRVLKPDGILSFSDHHLKEAEIVSRVTEGGLFKLLEKSRKTCSFLCCD' A
#
# COMPACT_ATOMS: atom_id res chain seq x y z
N ASP A 1 -0.01 11.92 -10.32
CA ASP A 1 0.82 12.02 -9.12
C ASP A 1 0.59 10.76 -8.28
N PRO A 2 1.61 9.92 -8.00
CA PRO A 2 1.44 8.67 -7.26
C PRO A 2 0.83 8.85 -5.86
N ASP A 3 1.15 9.94 -5.17
CA ASP A 3 0.70 10.16 -3.79
C ASP A 3 -0.81 10.43 -3.75
N SER A 4 -1.33 11.21 -4.70
CA SER A 4 -2.77 11.44 -4.85
C SER A 4 -3.58 10.14 -5.08
N VAL A 5 -2.96 9.12 -5.70
CA VAL A 5 -3.64 7.82 -5.91
C VAL A 5 -3.79 7.08 -4.58
N LEU A 6 -2.78 7.14 -3.70
CA LEU A 6 -2.85 6.52 -2.39
C LEU A 6 -3.91 7.18 -1.50
N GLU A 7 -4.04 8.51 -1.58
CA GLU A 7 -5.10 9.27 -0.90
C GLU A 7 -6.50 8.85 -1.38
N GLU A 8 -6.70 8.71 -2.69
CA GLU A 8 -7.98 8.27 -3.24
C GLU A 8 -8.31 6.81 -2.89
N LEU A 9 -7.31 5.93 -2.86
CA LEU A 9 -7.48 4.55 -2.39
C LEU A 9 -7.88 4.52 -0.91
N ARG A 10 -7.23 5.34 -0.07
CA ARG A 10 -7.58 5.50 1.35
C ARG A 10 -9.02 5.99 1.53
N ARG A 11 -9.45 6.96 0.72
CA ARG A 11 -10.83 7.51 0.75
C ARG A 11 -11.91 6.48 0.40
N VAL A 12 -11.60 5.52 -0.49
CA VAL A 12 -12.56 4.51 -0.97
C VAL A 12 -12.57 3.25 -0.09
N LEU A 13 -11.44 2.91 0.51
CA LEU A 13 -11.33 1.76 1.42
C LEU A 13 -12.10 2.01 2.72
N LYS A 14 -12.70 0.95 3.26
CA LYS A 14 -13.30 0.98 4.60
C LYS A 14 -12.19 1.10 5.68
N PRO A 15 -12.53 1.53 6.91
CA PRO A 15 -11.74 1.24 8.09
C PRO A 15 -11.24 -0.21 8.09
N ASP A 16 -9.96 -0.41 8.41
CA ASP A 16 -9.26 -1.71 8.34
C ASP A 16 -9.22 -2.39 6.95
N GLY A 17 -9.49 -1.64 5.89
CA GLY A 17 -9.38 -2.13 4.52
C GLY A 17 -7.94 -2.57 4.18
N ILE A 18 -7.81 -3.61 3.35
CA ILE A 18 -6.51 -4.12 2.91
C ILE A 18 -6.28 -3.73 1.46
N LEU A 19 -5.17 -3.02 1.19
CA LEU A 19 -4.64 -2.81 -0.15
C LEU A 19 -3.63 -3.93 -0.44
N SER A 20 -3.92 -4.80 -1.42
CA SER A 20 -3.02 -5.89 -1.81
C SER A 20 -2.74 -5.84 -3.31
N PHE A 21 -1.45 -5.79 -3.68
CA PHE A 21 -1.04 -5.75 -5.07
C PHE A 21 0.33 -6.37 -5.33
N SER A 22 0.60 -6.62 -6.60
CA SER A 22 1.88 -7.08 -7.14
C SER A 22 2.34 -6.08 -8.18
N ASP A 23 3.58 -5.60 -8.10
CA ASP A 23 4.20 -4.80 -9.15
C ASP A 23 5.53 -5.46 -9.53
N HIS A 24 5.73 -5.70 -10.82
CA HIS A 24 6.94 -6.34 -11.34
C HIS A 24 7.99 -5.33 -11.81
N HIS A 25 7.63 -4.04 -11.88
CA HIS A 25 8.55 -2.97 -12.25
C HIS A 25 9.39 -2.52 -11.06
N LEU A 26 8.79 -2.53 -9.86
CA LEU A 26 9.45 -2.08 -8.63
C LEU A 26 9.93 -3.27 -7.79
N LYS A 27 11.06 -3.06 -7.11
CA LYS A 27 11.51 -4.00 -6.08
C LYS A 27 10.57 -3.92 -4.87
N GLU A 28 10.35 -5.04 -4.20
CA GLU A 28 9.46 -5.09 -3.03
C GLU A 28 9.85 -4.08 -1.94
N ALA A 29 11.14 -3.88 -1.68
CA ALA A 29 11.60 -2.89 -0.70
C ALA A 29 11.20 -1.46 -1.08
N GLU A 30 11.20 -1.14 -2.38
CA GLU A 30 10.81 0.17 -2.89
C GLU A 30 9.28 0.35 -2.81
N ILE A 31 8.51 -0.70 -3.14
CA ILE A 31 7.05 -0.71 -2.97
C ILE A 31 6.69 -0.41 -1.50
N VAL A 32 7.32 -1.14 -0.58
CA VAL A 32 7.06 -0.99 0.86
C VAL A 32 7.41 0.42 1.33
N SER A 33 8.58 0.95 0.92
CA SER A 33 9.00 2.31 1.27
C SER A 33 7.99 3.35 0.80
N ARG A 34 7.63 3.34 -0.49
CA ARG A 34 6.74 4.35 -1.09
C ARG A 34 5.33 4.31 -0.50
N VAL A 35 4.77 3.11 -0.29
CA VAL A 35 3.39 2.97 0.22
C VAL A 35 3.28 3.33 1.71
N THR A 36 4.37 3.17 2.48
CA THR A 36 4.35 3.43 3.94
C THR A 36 4.87 4.81 4.34
N GLU A 37 5.58 5.52 3.46
CA GLU A 37 6.19 6.83 3.73
C GLU A 37 5.18 7.88 4.19
N GLY A 38 4.01 7.95 3.55
CA GLY A 38 2.94 8.88 3.90
C GLY A 38 2.09 8.48 5.11
N GLY A 39 2.33 7.32 5.73
CA GLY A 39 1.58 6.84 6.89
C GLY A 39 0.12 6.45 6.64
N LEU A 40 -0.40 6.61 5.42
CA LEU A 40 -1.76 6.22 5.01
C LEU A 40 -1.97 4.70 5.08
N PHE A 41 -0.89 3.95 4.88
CA PHE A 41 -0.89 2.49 4.86
C PHE A 41 0.26 1.95 5.70
N LYS A 42 0.01 0.83 6.39
CA LYS A 42 1.03 0.06 7.11
C LYS A 42 1.21 -1.28 6.45
N LEU A 43 2.45 -1.72 6.31
CA LEU A 43 2.72 -3.07 5.81
C LEU A 43 2.09 -4.11 6.76
N LEU A 44 1.25 -4.98 6.20
CA LEU A 44 0.63 -6.08 6.92
C LEU A 44 1.41 -7.38 6.68
N GLU A 45 1.62 -7.72 5.40
CA GLU A 45 2.27 -8.97 5.01
C GLU A 45 3.02 -8.79 3.69
N LYS A 46 4.12 -9.52 3.54
CA LYS A 46 4.79 -9.76 2.26
C LYS A 46 4.66 -11.23 1.90
N SER A 47 4.06 -11.51 0.76
CA SER A 47 4.03 -12.84 0.16
C SER A 47 4.97 -12.88 -1.05
N ARG A 48 5.24 -14.07 -1.62
CA ARG A 48 6.18 -14.26 -2.74
C ARG A 48 5.91 -13.41 -3.99
N LYS A 49 4.69 -12.90 -4.15
CA LYS A 49 4.26 -12.14 -5.33
C LYS A 49 3.52 -10.85 -5.00
N THR A 50 3.07 -10.65 -3.76
CA THR A 50 2.15 -9.59 -3.40
C THR A 50 2.58 -8.94 -2.10
N CYS A 51 2.40 -7.62 -2.03
CA CYS A 51 2.51 -6.85 -0.80
C CYS A 51 1.10 -6.45 -0.36
N SER A 52 0.78 -6.72 0.90
CA SER A 52 -0.50 -6.39 1.51
C SER A 52 -0.29 -5.34 2.59
N PHE A 53 -1.13 -4.31 2.58
CA PHE A 53 -1.07 -3.17 3.47
C PHE A 53 -2.41 -2.91 4.13
N LEU A 54 -2.38 -2.61 5.42
CA LEU A 54 -3.53 -2.16 6.19
C LEU A 54 -3.71 -0.65 6.02
N CYS A 55 -4.92 -0.25 5.64
CA CYS A 55 -5.35 1.14 5.56
C CYS A 55 -5.42 1.73 6.99
N CYS A 56 -4.64 2.77 7.27
CA CYS A 56 -4.60 3.39 8.60
C CYS A 56 -5.73 4.40 8.74
N ASP A 57 -6.43 4.39 9.88
CA ASP A 57 -7.51 5.35 10.10
C ASP A 57 -7.11 6.81 10.31
#